data_AF-A0A7Y2P9V5-F1
#
_entry.id   AF-A0A7Y2P9V5-F1
#
_cell.length_a   1.000
_cell.length_b   1.000
_cell.length_c   1.000
_cell.angle_alpha   90.00
_cell.angle_beta   90.00
_cell.angle_gamma   90.00
#
_symmetry.space_group_name_H-M   'P 1'
#
loop_
_entity.id
_entity.type
_entity.pdbx_description
1 polymer ?
#
loop_
_entity_poly.entity_id
_entity_poly.type
_entity_poly.pdbx_seq_one_letter_code
_entity_poly.pdbx_strand_id
1 'polypeptide(L)'
;MSTKDQIEKEFGPLWSGEDSVTAGDRIFTSLELKRALDLYGADIVTIDLHSLPEGLFAFRFYDGDDRCIVVFVLDRELNIVREHRAHIAEWLEEEYYKSGMEAFLADRMVGMLHRKVKGEEG
;
A
#
# COMPACT_ATOMS: atom_id res chain seq x y z
N MET A 1 1.66 19.43 4.11
CA MET A 1 0.82 18.23 3.96
C MET A 1 1.77 17.09 3.71
N SER A 2 1.80 16.09 4.58
CA SER A 2 2.74 14.98 4.43
C SER A 2 2.36 14.06 3.26
N THR A 3 3.23 13.12 2.90
CA THR A 3 2.89 12.14 1.86
C THR A 3 1.78 11.19 2.33
N LYS A 4 1.76 10.84 3.62
CA LYS A 4 0.63 10.11 4.23
C LYS A 4 -0.70 10.86 4.07
N ASP A 5 -0.73 12.15 4.38
CA ASP A 5 -1.94 12.98 4.20
C ASP A 5 -2.41 13.01 2.74
N GLN A 6 -1.47 13.05 1.78
CA GLN A 6 -1.77 12.99 0.35
C GLN A 6 -2.38 11.65 -0.05
N ILE A 7 -1.79 10.55 0.42
CA ILE A 7 -2.27 9.19 0.15
C ILE A 7 -3.69 9.01 0.72
N GLU A 8 -3.94 9.39 1.97
CA GLU A 8 -5.27 9.22 2.58
C GLU A 8 -6.32 10.12 1.94
N LYS A 9 -5.94 11.34 1.56
CA LYS A 9 -6.85 12.26 0.87
C LYS A 9 -7.26 11.74 -0.52
N GLU A 10 -6.33 11.12 -1.25
CA GLU A 10 -6.56 10.72 -2.63
C GLU A 10 -7.17 9.31 -2.76
N PHE A 11 -6.78 8.38 -1.89
CA PHE A 11 -7.17 6.95 -2.00
C PHE A 11 -7.99 6.47 -0.80
N GLY A 12 -8.29 7.34 0.16
CA GLY A 12 -8.97 6.96 1.40
C GLY A 12 -8.07 6.19 2.38
N PRO A 13 -8.64 5.74 3.51
CA PRO A 13 -7.92 4.96 4.51
C PRO A 13 -7.26 3.71 3.92
N LEU A 14 -6.16 3.23 4.49
CA LEU A 14 -5.59 1.94 4.09
C LEU A 14 -6.61 0.81 4.27
N TRP A 15 -6.61 -0.19 3.38
CA TRP A 15 -7.59 -1.29 3.35
C TRP A 15 -9.05 -0.84 3.18
N SER A 16 -9.27 0.26 2.45
CA SER A 16 -10.59 0.70 2.01
C SER A 16 -10.86 0.40 0.53
N GLY A 17 -9.86 -0.09 -0.19
CA GLY A 17 -9.99 -0.51 -1.58
C GLY A 17 -10.44 -1.97 -1.71
N GLU A 18 -10.24 -2.52 -2.91
CA GLU A 18 -10.65 -3.86 -3.32
C GLU A 18 -9.44 -4.79 -3.48
N ASP A 19 -9.68 -6.09 -3.64
CA ASP A 19 -8.64 -7.10 -3.91
C ASP A 19 -8.31 -7.24 -5.41
N SER A 20 -9.10 -6.58 -6.27
CA SER A 20 -8.91 -6.58 -7.72
C SER A 20 -9.40 -5.28 -8.36
N VAL A 21 -8.88 -4.98 -9.55
CA VAL A 21 -9.27 -3.83 -10.34
C VAL A 21 -9.44 -4.19 -11.81
N THR A 22 -10.39 -3.55 -12.48
CA THR A 22 -10.57 -3.71 -13.93
C THR A 22 -9.78 -2.63 -14.67
N ALA A 23 -8.89 -3.05 -15.57
CA ALA A 23 -8.16 -2.17 -16.47
C ALA A 23 -8.42 -2.59 -17.92
N GLY A 24 -9.25 -1.81 -18.62
CA GLY A 24 -9.73 -2.18 -19.96
C GLY A 24 -10.66 -3.39 -19.92
N ASP A 25 -10.29 -4.45 -20.63
CA ASP A 25 -10.99 -5.73 -20.70
C ASP A 25 -10.43 -6.79 -19.75
N ARG A 26 -9.44 -6.42 -18.92
CA ARG A 26 -8.76 -7.33 -18.00
C ARG A 26 -9.10 -6.98 -16.55
N ILE A 27 -9.18 -8.02 -15.72
CA ILE A 27 -9.22 -7.90 -14.27
C ILE A 27 -7.82 -8.25 -13.76
N PHE A 28 -7.28 -7.40 -12.91
CA PHE A 28 -6.02 -7.61 -12.22
C PHE A 28 -6.27 -7.77 -10.72
N THR A 29 -5.86 -8.91 -10.18
CA THR A 29 -5.72 -9.10 -8.73
C THR A 29 -4.42 -8.49 -8.23
N SER A 30 -4.33 -8.21 -6.93
CA SER A 30 -3.08 -7.75 -6.31
C SER A 30 -1.90 -8.70 -6.52
N LEU A 31 -2.16 -10.01 -6.55
CA LEU A 31 -1.13 -11.02 -6.83
C LEU A 31 -0.61 -10.94 -8.27
N GLU A 32 -1.50 -10.71 -9.24
CA GLU A 32 -1.11 -10.55 -10.63
C GLU A 32 -0.31 -9.26 -10.84
N LEU A 33 -0.67 -8.17 -10.18
CA LEU A 33 0.09 -6.92 -10.23
C LEU A 33 1.47 -7.07 -9.58
N LYS A 34 1.55 -7.73 -8.41
CA LYS A 34 2.82 -8.04 -7.76
C LYS A 34 3.77 -8.80 -8.71
N ARG A 35 3.24 -9.79 -9.46
CA ARG A 35 4.01 -10.53 -10.48
C ARG A 35 4.39 -9.67 -11.68
N ALA A 36 3.44 -8.90 -12.22
CA ALA A 36 3.65 -8.11 -13.42
C ALA A 36 4.68 -6.98 -13.20
N LEU A 37 4.76 -6.47 -11.98
CA LEU A 37 5.67 -5.39 -11.58
C LEU A 37 7.00 -5.90 -10.99
N ASP A 38 7.29 -7.20 -11.07
CA ASP A 38 8.52 -7.83 -10.56
C ASP A 38 8.74 -7.63 -9.03
N LEU A 39 7.64 -7.46 -8.28
CA LEU A 39 7.68 -7.20 -6.84
C LEU A 39 7.73 -8.52 -6.05
N TYR A 40 8.81 -9.30 -6.14
CA TYR A 40 8.86 -10.65 -5.54
C TYR A 40 9.27 -10.72 -4.07
N GLY A 41 9.67 -9.61 -3.45
CA GLY A 41 10.10 -9.57 -2.04
C GLY A 41 9.07 -10.19 -1.09
N ALA A 42 9.56 -10.99 -0.13
CA ALA A 42 8.73 -11.60 0.91
C ALA A 42 8.18 -10.54 1.89
N ASP A 43 8.85 -9.40 1.94
CA ASP A 43 8.55 -8.21 2.72
C ASP A 43 7.71 -7.17 1.96
N ILE A 44 7.42 -7.43 0.67
CA ILE A 44 6.39 -6.69 -0.07
C ILE A 44 5.02 -7.22 0.28
N VAL A 45 4.23 -6.44 1.02
CA VAL A 45 2.91 -6.85 1.49
C VAL A 45 1.82 -5.99 0.85
N THR A 46 0.94 -6.62 0.07
CA THR A 46 -0.22 -5.96 -0.53
C THR A 46 -1.14 -5.36 0.52
N ILE A 47 -1.68 -4.17 0.23
CA ILE A 47 -2.70 -3.51 1.05
C ILE A 47 -4.05 -3.56 0.35
N ASP A 48 -4.21 -2.90 -0.79
CA ASP A 48 -5.45 -2.90 -1.58
C ASP A 48 -5.26 -2.27 -2.98
N LEU A 49 -6.33 -2.29 -3.77
CA LEU A 49 -6.44 -1.71 -5.10
C LEU A 49 -7.59 -0.71 -5.20
N HIS A 50 -7.42 0.30 -6.06
CA HIS A 50 -8.44 1.32 -6.33
C HIS A 50 -8.62 1.54 -7.82
N SER A 51 -9.86 1.52 -8.30
CA SER A 51 -10.19 2.05 -9.63
C SER A 51 -10.15 3.57 -9.58
N LEU A 52 -9.48 4.19 -10.55
CA LEU A 52 -9.40 5.64 -10.66
C LEU A 52 -10.05 6.10 -11.99
N PRO A 53 -10.37 7.41 -12.12
CA PRO A 53 -10.84 7.97 -13.38
C PRO A 53 -9.86 7.72 -14.53
N GLU A 54 -10.36 7.90 -15.76
CA GLU A 54 -9.56 7.81 -16.99
C GLU A 54 -8.95 6.42 -17.26
N GLY A 55 -9.42 5.40 -16.54
CA GLY A 55 -8.91 4.03 -16.67
C GLY A 55 -7.56 3.82 -16.00
N LEU A 56 -7.17 4.72 -15.10
CA LEU A 56 -6.07 4.50 -14.17
C LEU A 56 -6.51 3.62 -13.01
N PHE A 57 -5.55 3.07 -12.29
CA PHE A 57 -5.80 2.41 -11.02
C PHE A 57 -4.61 2.59 -10.08
N ALA A 58 -4.87 2.52 -8.78
CA ALA A 58 -3.85 2.57 -7.75
C ALA A 58 -3.64 1.19 -7.12
N PHE A 59 -2.39 0.82 -6.93
CA PHE A 59 -1.95 -0.36 -6.19
C PHE A 59 -1.17 0.08 -4.96
N ARG A 60 -1.71 -0.23 -3.77
CA ARG A 60 -1.06 0.07 -2.49
C ARG A 60 -0.43 -1.18 -1.91
N PHE A 61 0.81 -1.05 -1.49
CA PHE A 61 1.53 -2.10 -0.79
C PHE A 61 2.52 -1.49 0.20
N TYR A 62 2.95 -2.30 1.16
CA TYR A 62 4.06 -2.00 2.03
C TYR A 62 5.35 -2.56 1.43
N ASP A 63 6.39 -1.73 1.39
CA ASP A 63 7.75 -2.06 1.02
C ASP A 63 8.59 -2.16 2.30
N GLY A 64 9.07 -3.37 2.62
CA GLY A 64 9.76 -3.67 3.88
C GLY A 64 11.20 -3.17 3.94
N ASP A 65 11.89 -3.07 2.80
CA ASP A 65 13.25 -2.54 2.73
C ASP A 65 13.28 -1.08 3.18
N ASP A 66 12.36 -0.27 2.65
CA ASP A 66 12.21 1.15 2.97
C ASP A 66 11.22 1.44 4.10
N ARG A 67 10.51 0.42 4.58
CA ARG A 67 9.40 0.52 5.56
C ARG A 67 8.37 1.57 5.17
N CYS A 68 8.04 1.61 3.88
CA CYS A 68 7.13 2.59 3.31
C CYS A 68 5.82 1.97 2.89
N ILE A 69 4.73 2.72 3.01
CA ILE A 69 3.53 2.50 2.22
C ILE A 69 3.77 3.15 0.86
N VAL A 70 3.73 2.32 -0.18
CA VAL A 70 3.94 2.70 -1.57
C VAL A 70 2.59 2.66 -2.28
N VAL A 71 2.34 3.67 -3.10
CA VAL A 71 1.20 3.71 -4.03
C VAL A 71 1.73 3.89 -5.43
N PHE A 72 1.54 2.89 -6.28
CA PHE A 72 1.71 3.05 -7.71
C PHE A 72 0.36 3.39 -8.35
N VAL A 73 0.31 4.50 -9.08
CA VAL A 73 -0.78 4.78 -10.02
C VAL A 73 -0.34 4.30 -11.38
N LEU A 74 -1.16 3.44 -11.98
CA LEU A 74 -0.85 2.69 -13.19
C LEU A 74 -1.87 3.03 -14.28
N ASP A 75 -1.41 3.07 -15.52
CA ASP A 75 -2.28 3.01 -16.69
C ASP A 75 -2.64 1.57 -17.07
N ARG A 76 -3.43 1.39 -18.14
CA ARG A 76 -3.93 0.06 -18.56
C ARG A 76 -2.82 -0.86 -19.06
N GLU A 77 -1.71 -0.28 -19.46
CA GLU A 77 -0.51 -0.94 -19.94
C GLU A 77 0.48 -1.25 -18.80
N LEU A 78 0.09 -0.99 -17.54
CA LEU A 78 0.89 -1.16 -16.33
C LEU A 78 2.10 -0.22 -16.23
N ASN A 79 2.10 0.90 -16.96
CA ASN A 79 3.10 1.93 -16.75
C ASN A 79 2.80 2.68 -15.46
N ILE A 80 3.81 2.88 -14.62
CA ILE A 80 3.70 3.73 -13.42
C ILE A 80 3.66 5.18 -13.89
N VAL A 81 2.48 5.81 -13.81
CA VAL A 81 2.29 7.22 -14.15
C VAL A 81 2.54 8.13 -12.94
N ARG A 82 2.43 7.59 -11.73
CA ARG A 82 2.74 8.31 -10.49
C ARG A 82 3.08 7.35 -9.36
N GLU A 83 3.96 7.79 -8.47
CA GLU A 83 4.37 7.05 -7.28
C GLU A 83 4.28 7.95 -6.05
N HIS A 84 3.76 7.39 -4.96
CA HIS A 84 3.82 7.97 -3.63
C HIS A 84 4.53 7.00 -2.69
N ARG A 85 5.45 7.50 -1.85
CA ARG A 85 6.10 6.73 -0.78
C ARG A 85 6.01 7.50 0.53
N ALA A 86 5.39 6.91 1.54
CA ALA A 86 5.32 7.49 2.89
C ALA A 86 5.82 6.46 3.90
N HIS A 87 6.68 6.88 4.81
CA HIS A 87 7.23 5.97 5.80
C HIS A 87 6.12 5.52 6.77
N ILE A 88 6.07 4.24 7.14
CA ILE A 88 4.98 3.66 7.96
C ILE A 88 4.81 4.36 9.32
N ALA A 89 5.89 4.95 9.85
CA ALA A 89 5.86 5.77 11.06
C ALA A 89 4.91 6.98 10.98
N GLU A 90 4.55 7.47 9.79
CA GLU A 90 3.54 8.53 9.65
C GLU A 90 2.12 8.07 10.04
N TRP A 91 1.86 6.76 9.98
CA TRP A 91 0.63 6.17 10.51
C TRP A 91 0.80 5.67 11.94
N LEU A 92 1.88 4.94 12.21
CA LEU A 92 2.10 4.28 13.49
C LEU A 92 2.56 5.24 14.60
N GLU A 93 3.19 6.35 14.24
CA GLU A 93 3.67 7.38 15.17
C GLU A 93 4.55 6.77 16.27
N GLU A 94 4.25 7.00 17.54
CA GLU A 94 5.00 6.48 18.69
C GLU A 94 5.06 4.94 18.74
N GLU A 95 4.08 4.23 18.19
CA GLU A 95 4.08 2.76 18.17
C GLU A 95 5.22 2.21 17.33
N TYR A 96 5.57 2.88 16.22
CA TYR A 96 6.69 2.49 15.38
C TYR A 96 8.00 2.53 16.17
N TYR A 97 8.26 3.62 16.90
CA TYR A 97 9.51 3.78 17.65
C TYR A 97 9.60 2.84 18.86
N LYS A 98 8.46 2.34 19.36
CA LYS A 98 8.39 1.33 20.43
C LYS A 98 8.51 -0.11 19.93
N SER A 99 8.33 -0.35 18.63
CA SER A 99 8.34 -1.70 18.05
C SER A 99 9.70 -2.40 18.11
N GLY A 100 10.80 -1.65 18.23
CA GLY A 100 12.15 -2.19 18.37
C GLY A 100 12.53 -3.13 17.23
N MET A 101 12.85 -4.38 17.54
CA MET A 101 13.22 -5.37 16.53
C MET A 101 12.07 -5.79 15.62
N GLU A 102 10.81 -5.59 16.02
CA GLU A 102 9.66 -5.89 15.17
C GLU A 102 9.59 -4.98 13.94
N ALA A 103 10.25 -3.81 13.97
CA ALA A 103 10.36 -2.91 12.82
C ALA A 103 10.99 -3.55 11.58
N PHE A 104 11.73 -4.65 11.77
CA PHE A 104 12.38 -5.41 10.70
C PHE A 104 11.56 -6.61 10.22
N LEU A 105 10.35 -6.80 10.76
CA LEU A 105 9.45 -7.88 10.40
C LEU A 105 8.22 -7.29 9.70
N ALA A 106 8.15 -7.45 8.38
CA ALA A 106 7.12 -6.84 7.54
C ALA A 106 5.70 -7.25 7.96
N ASP A 107 5.48 -8.52 8.30
CA ASP A 107 4.19 -9.02 8.80
C ASP A 107 3.77 -8.35 10.11
N ARG A 108 4.72 -8.10 11.02
CA ARG A 108 4.46 -7.40 12.28
C ARG A 108 4.13 -5.93 12.05
N MET A 109 4.88 -5.25 11.18
CA MET A 109 4.66 -3.84 10.86
C MET A 109 3.30 -3.62 10.20
N VAL A 110 2.98 -4.41 9.18
CA VAL A 110 1.69 -4.31 8.49
C VAL A 110 0.54 -4.72 9.40
N GLY A 111 0.72 -5.76 10.23
CA GLY A 111 -0.28 -6.18 11.20
C GLY A 111 -0.57 -5.12 12.27
N MET A 112 0.45 -4.42 12.77
CA MET A 112 0.30 -3.30 13.70
C MET A 112 -0.47 -2.15 13.04
N LEU A 113 -0.09 -1.79 11.81
CA LEU A 113 -0.75 -0.75 11.05
C LEU A 113 -2.22 -1.09 10.78
N HIS A 114 -2.53 -2.34 10.41
CA HIS A 114 -3.90 -2.78 10.15
C HIS A 114 -4.78 -2.63 11.39
N ARG A 115 -4.29 -3.07 12.55
CA ARG A 115 -5.01 -2.90 13.83
C ARG A 115 -5.27 -1.42 14.13
N LYS A 116 -4.24 -0.58 14.00
CA LYS A 116 -4.35 0.87 14.23
C LYS A 116 -5.39 1.53 13.31
N VAL A 117 -5.38 1.18 12.01
CA VAL A 117 -6.33 1.74 11.02
C VAL A 117 -7.76 1.25 11.25
N LYS A 118 -7.96 0.00 11.69
CA LYS A 118 -9.29 -0.54 12.01
C LYS A 118 -9.83 -0.10 13.38
N GLY A 119 -9.02 0.59 14.19
CA GLY A 119 -9.40 0.95 15.57
C GLY A 119 -9.48 -0.26 16.50
N GLU A 120 -8.80 -1.36 16.15
CA GLU A 120 -8.66 -2.54 17.00
C GLU A 120 -7.50 -2.27 17.96
N GLU A 121 -7.81 -1.74 19.15
CA GLU A 121 -6.81 -1.57 20.21
C GLU A 121 -6.18 -2.94 20.56
N GLY A 122 -4.85 -2.96 20.65
CA GLY A 122 -4.08 -4.09 21.18
C GLY A 122 -3.95 -4.03 22.69
#